data_AF-A0A3D0NUI3-F1
#
_entry.id   AF-A0A3D0NUI3-F1
#
_cell.length_a   1.000
_cell.length_b   1.000
_cell.length_c   1.000
_cell.angle_alpha   90.00
_cell.angle_beta   90.00
_cell.angle_gamma   90.00
#
_symmetry.space_group_name_H-M   'P 1'
#
loop_
_entity.id
_entity.type
_entity.pdbx_description
1 polymer ?
#
loop_
_entity_poly.entity_id
_entity_poly.type
_entity_poly.pdbx_seq_one_letter_code
_entity_poly.pdbx_strand_id
1 'polypeptide(L)' 'QVGGQGSLRQHFLDMGVIPGAECTLVKFAPMGDPLQIQIHGYELTLRADDAKQIIVEPSDNKKEKKVPKIKRAAHPG' A
#
# COMPACT_ATOMS: atom_id res chain seq x y z
N GLN A 1 -6.10 5.28 -10.19
CA GLN A 1 -6.49 4.35 -11.28
C GLN A 1 -5.74 3.03 -11.11
N VAL A 2 -6.40 1.88 -11.24
CA VAL A 2 -5.70 0.57 -11.25
C VAL A 2 -5.44 0.16 -12.69
N GLY A 3 -4.17 -0.03 -13.04
CA GLY A 3 -3.69 -0.56 -14.32
C GLY A 3 -3.79 -2.08 -14.37
N GLY A 4 -3.85 -2.63 -15.59
CA GLY A 4 -4.06 -4.06 -15.86
C GLY A 4 -5.45 -4.35 -16.41
N GLN A 5 -5.51 -5.03 -17.56
CA GLN A 5 -6.76 -5.56 -18.12
C GLN A 5 -7.04 -6.95 -17.52
N GLY A 6 -8.29 -7.24 -17.17
CA GLY A 6 -8.72 -8.58 -16.73
C GLY A 6 -8.33 -8.96 -15.30
N SER A 7 -7.58 -10.05 -15.15
CA SER A 7 -7.31 -10.75 -13.88
C SER A 7 -6.58 -9.90 -12.84
N LEU A 8 -5.65 -9.05 -13.25
CA LEU A 8 -4.90 -8.19 -12.32
C LEU A 8 -5.80 -7.16 -11.63
N ARG A 9 -6.72 -6.55 -12.39
CA ARG A 9 -7.72 -5.64 -11.82
C ARG A 9 -8.63 -6.36 -10.84
N GLN A 10 -9.04 -7.59 -11.17
CA GLN A 10 -9.88 -8.40 -10.31
C GLN A 10 -9.15 -8.75 -9.01
N HIS A 11 -7.88 -9.11 -9.09
CA HIS A 11 -7.02 -9.36 -7.94
C HIS A 11 -6.89 -8.12 -7.02
N PHE A 12 -6.71 -6.93 -7.60
CA PHE A 12 -6.72 -5.69 -6.82
C PHE A 12 -8.06 -5.43 -6.14
N LEU A 13 -9.18 -5.66 -6.83
CA LEU A 13 -10.52 -5.53 -6.24
C LEU A 13 -10.73 -6.54 -5.09
N ASP A 14 -10.29 -7.78 -5.25
CA ASP A 14 -10.36 -8.82 -4.22
C ASP A 14 -9.50 -8.46 -3.00
N MET A 15 -8.36 -7.78 -3.21
CA MET A 15 -7.52 -7.23 -2.14
C MET A 15 -8.06 -5.93 -1.53
N GLY A 16 -9.19 -5.39 -2.02
CA GLY A 16 -9.77 -4.13 -1.54
C GLY A 16 -9.11 -2.86 -2.07
N VAL A 17 -8.26 -2.97 -3.09
CA VAL A 17 -7.66 -1.86 -3.84
C VAL A 17 -8.64 -1.45 -4.94
N ILE A 18 -9.65 -0.65 -4.57
CA ILE A 18 -10.67 -0.15 -5.49
C ILE A 18 -10.37 1.30 -5.93
N PRO A 19 -10.79 1.72 -7.15
CA PRO A 19 -10.71 3.13 -7.54
C PRO A 19 -11.43 4.04 -6.54
N GLY A 20 -10.74 5.08 -6.07
CA GLY A 20 -11.27 6.00 -5.05
C GLY A 20 -10.99 5.58 -3.61
N ALA A 21 -10.33 4.43 -3.37
CA ALA A 21 -9.86 4.07 -2.04
C ALA A 21 -8.75 5.03 -1.58
N GLU A 22 -8.89 5.55 -0.35
CA GLU A 22 -7.81 6.27 0.33
C GLU A 22 -6.80 5.25 0.86
N CYS A 23 -5.55 5.37 0.40
CA CYS A 23 -4.44 4.54 0.83
C CYS A 23 -3.32 5.39 1.44
N THR A 24 -2.67 4.89 2.48
CA THR A 24 -1.53 5.55 3.13
C THR A 24 -0.30 4.67 3.05
N LEU A 25 0.83 5.20 2.60
CA LEU A 25 2.09 4.45 2.60
C LEU A 25 2.60 4.30 4.05
N VAL A 26 2.77 3.06 4.50
CA VAL A 26 3.26 2.74 5.84
C VAL A 26 4.77 2.59 5.84
N LYS A 27 5.30 1.68 5.01
CA LYS A 27 6.74 1.39 5.00
C LYS A 27 7.18 0.69 3.71
N PHE A 28 8.44 0.88 3.36
CA PHE A 28 9.14 0.06 2.35
C PHE A 28 10.00 -1.01 3.03
N ALA A 29 10.06 -2.20 2.45
CA ALA A 29 11.05 -3.19 2.83
C ALA A 29 12.49 -2.66 2.62
N PRO A 30 13.50 -3.23 3.31
CA PRO A 30 14.89 -2.75 3.23
C PRO A 30 15.46 -2.72 1.81
N MET A 31 15.00 -3.64 0.94
CA MET A 31 15.43 -3.77 -0.45
C MET A 31 14.46 -3.11 -1.45
N GLY A 32 13.48 -2.35 -0.96
CA GLY A 32 12.48 -1.68 -1.79
C GLY A 32 11.26 -2.53 -2.16
N ASP A 33 11.28 -3.84 -1.91
CA ASP A 33 10.16 -4.77 -2.09
C ASP A 33 10.08 -5.78 -0.92
N PRO A 34 8.87 -6.08 -0.40
CA PRO A 34 7.57 -5.51 -0.74
C PRO A 34 7.29 -4.16 -0.04
N LEU A 35 6.26 -3.43 -0.47
CA LEU A 35 5.78 -2.21 0.18
C LEU A 35 4.53 -2.47 1.03
N GLN A 36 4.41 -1.74 2.13
CA GLN A 36 3.26 -1.77 3.03
C GLN A 36 2.44 -0.49 2.89
N ILE A 37 1.16 -0.67 2.62
CA ILE A 37 0.17 0.40 2.53
C ILE A 37 -0.99 0.09 3.48
N GLN A 38 -1.61 1.13 4.03
CA GLN A 38 -2.81 1.01 4.83
C GLN A 38 -4.02 1.42 3.98
N ILE A 39 -4.98 0.52 3.85
CA ILE A 39 -6.21 0.69 3.07
C ILE A 39 -7.38 0.34 3.97
N HIS A 40 -8.43 1.17 3.99
CA HIS A 40 -9.67 0.90 4.77
C HIS A 40 -9.44 0.50 6.24
N GLY A 41 -8.30 0.89 6.83
CA GLY A 41 -7.95 0.60 8.24
C GLY A 41 -7.10 -0.65 8.47
N TYR A 42 -6.80 -1.46 7.44
CA TYR A 42 -5.88 -2.60 7.53
C TYR A 42 -4.59 -2.36 6.74
N GLU A 43 -3.53 -3.07 7.12
CA GLU A 43 -2.24 -3.05 6.41
C GLU A 43 -2.22 -4.13 5.34
N LEU A 44 -1.99 -3.71 4.09
CA LEU A 44 -1.79 -4.57 2.94
C LEU A 44 -0.31 -4.52 2.55
N THR A 45 0.29 -5.70 2.36
CA THR A 45 1.63 -5.82 1.79
C THR A 45 1.49 -6.09 0.30
N LEU A 46 2.01 -5.19 -0.52
CA LEU A 46 1.96 -5.28 -1.97
C LEU A 46 3.38 -5.44 -2.53
N ARG A 47 3.54 -6.18 -3.62
CA ARG A 47 4.82 -6.21 -4.32
C ARG A 47 5.03 -4.90 -5.08
N ALA A 48 6.29 -4.52 -5.27
CA ALA A 48 6.70 -3.37 -6.03
C ALA A 48 6.22 -3.47 -7.49
N ASP A 49 6.23 -4.67 -8.09
CA ASP A 49 5.72 -4.86 -9.45
C ASP A 49 4.21 -4.65 -9.56
N ASP A 50 3.44 -5.04 -8.55
CA ASP A 50 2.00 -4.79 -8.49
C ASP A 50 1.72 -3.29 -8.23
N ALA A 51 2.48 -2.64 -7.33
CA ALA A 51 2.34 -1.21 -7.08
C ALA A 51 2.62 -0.35 -8.30
N LYS A 52 3.56 -0.74 -9.17
CA LYS A 52 3.84 -0.04 -10.44
C LYS A 52 2.61 -0.01 -11.36
N GLN A 53 1.70 -0.96 -11.21
CA GLN A 53 0.45 -1.01 -11.97
C GLN A 53 -0.64 -0.13 -11.35
N ILE A 54 -0.46 0.38 -10.13
CA ILE A 54 -1.44 1.24 -9.45
C ILE A 54 -1.02 2.69 -9.57
N ILE A 55 -1.87 3.50 -10.19
CA ILE A 55 -1.71 4.95 -10.28
C ILE A 55 -2.49 5.58 -9.13
N VAL A 56 -1.80 6.38 -8.30
CA VAL A 56 -2.40 7.13 -7.19
C VAL A 56 -2.28 8.62 -7.45
N GLU A 57 -3.24 9.39 -6.95
CA GLU A 57 -3.21 10.85 -6.98
C GLU A 57 -3.01 11.38 -5.56
N PRO A 58 -2.17 12.42 -5.37
CA PRO A 58 -2.05 13.06 -4.07
C PRO A 58 -3.40 13.68 -3.69
N SER A 59 -3.95 13.26 -2.56
CA SER A 59 -5.11 13.93 -1.97
C SER A 59 -4.62 14.83 -0.84
N ASP A 60 -4.86 16.13 -0.94
CA ASP A 60 -4.54 17.13 0.10
C ASP A 60 -5.38 16.98 1.40
N ASN A 61 -6.00 15.81 1.58
CA ASN A 61 -6.79 15.50 2.76
C ASN A 61 -5.81 15.23 3.91
N LYS A 62 -5.43 16.30 4.60
CA LYS A 62 -4.56 16.34 5.78
C LYS A 62 -5.20 15.62 6.97
N LYS A 63 -5.53 14.35 6.85
CA LYS A 63 -5.81 13.46 7.97
C LYS A 63 -4.49 12.80 8.33
N GLU A 64 -3.85 13.34 9.36
CA GLU A 64 -2.71 12.76 10.07
C GLU A 64 -3.06 11.36 10.61
N LYS A 65 -3.15 10.34 9.75
CA LYS A 65 -3.09 8.96 10.20
C LYS A 65 -1.61 8.62 10.35
N LYS A 66 -1.14 8.85 11.57
CA LYS A 66 0.16 8.44 12.08
C LYS A 66 0.50 7.07 11.53
N VAL A 67 1.42 7.00 10.57
CA VAL A 67 2.13 5.77 10.25
C VAL A 67 2.67 5.26 11.60
N PRO A 68 2.26 4.09 12.09
CA PRO A 68 2.81 3.57 13.33
C PRO A 68 4.31 3.46 13.08
N LYS A 69 5.11 4.25 13.81
CA LYS A 69 6.57 4.15 13.80
C LYS A 69 6.87 2.72 14.19
N ILE A 70 7.14 1.86 13.20
CA ILE A 70 7.57 0.48 13.43
C ILE A 70 8.87 0.62 14.20
N LYS A 71 8.79 0.45 15.52
CA LYS A 71 9.94 0.32 16.39
C LYS A 71 10.78 -0.77 15.73
N ARG A 72 11.98 -0.42 15.27
CA ARG A 72 12.98 -1.40 14.86
C ARG A 72 13.07 -2.34 16.05
N ALA A 73 12.52 -3.55 15.91
CA ALA A 73 12.76 -4.60 16.89
C ALA A 73 14.27 -4.76 16.89
N ALA A 74 14.87 -4.42 18.03
CA ALA A 74 16.26 -4.71 18.29
C ALA A 74 16.51 -6.18 18.00
N HIS A 75 17.64 -6.46 17.36
CA HIS A 75 18.16 -7.80 17.23
C HIS A 75 18.44 -8.37 18.62
N PRO A 76 18.11 -9.64 18.87
CA PRO A 76 18.77 -10.44 19.88
C PRO A 76 19.38 -11.69 19.23
N GLY A 77 20.71 -11.70 19.10
CA GLY A 77 21.50 -12.90 18.75
C GLY A 77 22.06 -12.91 17.34
#